data_AF-A0A150FYE0-F1
#
_entry.id   AF-A0A150FYE0-F1
#
_cell.length_a   1.000
_cell.length_b   1.000
_cell.length_c   1.000
_cell.angle_alpha   90.00
_cell.angle_beta   90.00
_cell.angle_gamma   90.00
#
_symmetry.space_group_name_H-M   'P 1'
#
loop_
_entity.id
_entity.type
_entity.pdbx_description
1 polymer ?
#
loop_
_entity_poly.entity_id
_entity_poly.type
_entity_poly.pdbx_seq_one_letter_code
_entity_poly.pdbx_strand_id
1 'polypeptide(L)'
;MRINFRRRTDVMPPPPRLTKHHPSSVDLELVKRLLVATDAKTLRAFLRREFDCVSPALAERLVDEMQAGVDGDTSPKQLDGKQVVRLHQLLHEVRFDDPRGDHLSPAGEYNLRLGVMKELSPELIATHQGDVRVFEGHAFIVEAAVSVGGRDIKPGINVYRFANRIPLLFEGGSDVITKTALRRINWASYKINQATDKVGVFVSIVSTKIPFKGAGKEYIGDDVEEMVGAVKAAIRACCVQLKAKIVRALAAREQKQRKRNLVRYIPDAANAVFSVLERMAQRAAAAGGAAAAAGGASAAAAGGVKKEDEEGGDAGPGPAKRRRVAGPVDGRGLLPAVAAHEVTAATLAARLTEYVERIDTDMALEYQVQQGLAAGGAKEPLYLAPLSGRHSHGPELHANVCVLKLLTGYT
;
A
#
# COMPACT_ATOMS: atom_id res chain seq x y z
N MET A 1 -2.36 16.36 -35.60
CA MET A 1 -2.80 15.30 -34.66
C MET A 1 -3.66 15.97 -33.58
N ARG A 2 -4.95 15.62 -33.46
CA ARG A 2 -5.83 16.17 -32.40
C ARG A 2 -5.67 15.31 -31.15
N ILE A 3 -5.07 15.86 -30.10
CA ILE A 3 -4.98 15.20 -28.79
C ILE A 3 -6.30 15.46 -28.06
N ASN A 4 -7.02 14.40 -27.68
CA ASN A 4 -8.31 14.49 -26.98
C ASN A 4 -8.20 13.85 -25.59
N PHE A 5 -8.36 14.66 -24.54
CA PHE A 5 -8.35 14.19 -23.16
C PHE A 5 -9.79 13.91 -22.68
N ARG A 6 -10.25 12.67 -22.82
CA ARG A 6 -11.58 12.27 -22.32
C ARG A 6 -11.64 12.32 -20.79
N ARG A 7 -12.74 12.85 -20.25
CA ARG A 7 -13.07 12.83 -18.81
C ARG A 7 -13.24 11.38 -18.32
N ARG A 8 -12.85 11.10 -17.07
CA ARG A 8 -12.97 9.76 -16.44
C ARG A 8 -13.99 9.68 -15.31
N THR A 9 -14.33 10.82 -14.70
CA THR A 9 -15.26 10.90 -13.58
C THR A 9 -15.94 12.26 -13.63
N ASP A 10 -17.21 12.29 -13.24
CA ASP A 10 -17.98 13.51 -13.02
C ASP A 10 -18.01 13.92 -11.53
N VAL A 11 -17.40 13.10 -10.66
CA VAL A 11 -17.26 13.39 -9.23
C VAL A 11 -16.19 14.46 -9.05
N MET A 12 -16.63 15.68 -8.76
CA MET A 12 -15.73 16.78 -8.45
C MET A 12 -15.33 16.78 -6.96
N PRO A 13 -14.07 17.15 -6.64
CA PRO A 13 -13.68 17.42 -5.27
C PRO A 13 -14.45 18.64 -4.71
N PRO A 14 -14.64 18.71 -3.38
CA PRO A 14 -15.36 19.82 -2.76
C PRO A 14 -14.66 21.14 -3.06
N PRO A 15 -15.38 22.21 -3.46
CA PRO A 15 -14.77 23.49 -3.78
C PRO A 15 -14.10 24.12 -2.54
N PRO A 16 -13.04 24.90 -2.73
CA PRO A 16 -12.42 25.62 -1.62
C PRO A 16 -13.41 26.61 -1.03
N ARG A 17 -13.32 26.83 0.29
CA ARG A 17 -14.16 27.80 1.00
C ARG A 17 -13.33 28.99 1.41
N LEU A 18 -13.95 30.17 1.48
CA LEU A 18 -13.30 31.32 2.08
C LEU A 18 -13.15 31.07 3.59
N THR A 19 -11.97 31.33 4.12
CA THR A 19 -11.69 31.28 5.56
C THR A 19 -11.11 32.62 6.02
N LYS A 20 -11.23 32.89 7.32
CA LYS A 20 -10.61 34.04 7.96
C LYS A 20 -9.09 33.86 8.04
N HIS A 21 -8.38 34.94 8.33
CA HIS A 21 -6.94 34.89 8.49
C HIS A 21 -6.56 34.23 9.81
N HIS A 22 -5.56 33.37 9.78
CA HIS A 22 -4.98 32.86 11.02
C HIS A 22 -4.13 33.97 11.66
N PRO A 23 -4.21 34.21 12.98
CA PRO A 23 -3.44 35.24 13.67
C PRO A 23 -1.94 35.23 13.37
N SER A 24 -1.31 34.05 13.36
CA SER A 24 0.13 33.93 13.08
C SER A 24 0.50 34.11 11.60
N SER A 25 -0.47 34.24 10.69
CA SER A 25 -0.21 34.36 9.25
C SER A 25 -0.33 35.79 8.73
N VAL A 26 -0.61 36.77 9.59
CA VAL A 26 -0.91 38.14 9.14
C VAL A 26 0.30 39.05 9.20
N ASP A 27 0.44 39.85 8.16
CA ASP A 27 1.41 40.95 8.11
C ASP A 27 0.82 42.22 8.71
N LEU A 28 1.69 43.12 9.17
CA LEU A 28 1.30 44.43 9.71
C LEU A 28 0.37 45.21 8.75
N GLU A 29 0.63 45.16 7.45
CA GLU A 29 -0.17 45.85 6.44
C GLU A 29 -1.55 45.23 6.24
N LEU A 30 -1.68 43.91 6.46
CA LEU A 30 -2.98 43.26 6.48
C LEU A 30 -3.77 43.68 7.72
N VAL A 31 -3.13 43.72 8.90
CA VAL A 31 -3.78 44.18 10.14
C VAL A 31 -4.32 45.61 9.98
N LYS A 32 -3.52 46.55 9.43
CA LYS A 32 -3.98 47.91 9.16
C LYS A 32 -5.21 47.95 8.25
N ARG A 33 -5.21 47.16 7.17
CA ARG A 33 -6.35 47.07 6.25
C ARG A 33 -7.59 46.51 6.93
N LEU A 34 -7.44 45.47 7.76
CA LEU A 34 -8.54 44.89 8.53
C LEU A 34 -9.13 45.88 9.54
N LEU A 35 -8.28 46.66 10.25
CA LEU A 35 -8.74 47.68 11.19
C LEU A 35 -9.59 48.77 10.54
N VAL A 36 -9.26 49.15 9.30
CA VAL A 36 -10.04 50.14 8.53
C VAL A 36 -11.35 49.52 7.99
N ALA A 37 -11.28 48.30 7.48
CA ALA A 37 -12.40 47.62 6.82
C ALA A 37 -13.45 47.06 7.79
N THR A 38 -13.06 46.72 9.02
CA THR A 38 -13.95 46.09 10.00
C THR A 38 -15.10 47.02 10.40
N ASP A 39 -16.23 46.40 10.68
CA ASP A 39 -17.42 46.97 11.30
C ASP A 39 -17.53 46.61 12.80
N ALA A 40 -16.54 45.90 13.35
CA ALA A 40 -16.46 45.64 14.78
C ALA A 40 -16.32 46.94 15.58
N LYS A 41 -17.14 47.09 16.62
CA LYS A 41 -17.16 48.30 17.48
C LYS A 41 -16.13 48.26 18.60
N THR A 42 -15.68 47.07 18.98
CA THR A 42 -14.76 46.84 20.10
C THR A 42 -13.60 45.96 19.65
N LEU A 43 -12.44 46.13 20.28
CA LEU A 43 -11.23 45.36 19.95
C LEU A 43 -11.44 43.85 20.15
N ARG A 44 -12.16 43.47 21.21
CA ARG A 44 -12.54 42.07 21.48
C ARG A 44 -13.37 41.47 20.35
N ALA A 45 -14.33 42.25 19.83
CA ALA A 45 -15.17 41.81 18.72
C ALA A 45 -14.35 41.71 17.43
N PHE A 46 -13.43 42.65 17.20
CA PHE A 46 -12.52 42.63 16.04
C PHE A 46 -11.67 41.35 16.02
N LEU A 47 -11.00 41.02 17.13
CA LEU A 47 -10.12 39.84 17.22
C LEU A 47 -10.86 38.54 16.90
N ARG A 48 -12.11 38.40 17.34
CA ARG A 48 -12.94 37.22 17.08
C ARG A 48 -13.57 37.21 15.69
N ARG A 49 -13.80 38.40 15.12
CA ARG A 49 -14.49 38.54 13.85
C ARG A 49 -13.56 38.40 12.67
N GLU A 50 -12.39 39.03 12.70
CA GLU A 50 -11.48 39.09 11.55
C GLU A 50 -10.51 37.91 11.50
N PHE A 51 -10.17 37.33 12.65
CA PHE A 51 -9.23 36.22 12.73
C PHE A 51 -9.93 34.87 13.02
N ASP A 52 -9.32 33.80 12.52
CA ASP A 52 -9.68 32.44 12.85
C ASP A 52 -9.01 32.01 14.18
N CYS A 53 -9.51 30.95 14.80
CA CYS A 53 -8.91 30.35 16.00
C CYS A 53 -8.79 31.30 17.23
N VAL A 54 -9.58 32.39 17.27
CA VAL A 54 -9.65 33.30 18.43
C VAL A 54 -10.93 33.05 19.23
N SER A 55 -10.79 32.43 20.40
CA SER A 55 -11.89 32.23 21.34
C SER A 55 -12.20 33.51 22.15
N PRO A 56 -13.38 33.61 22.78
CA PRO A 56 -13.70 34.76 23.64
C PRO A 56 -12.67 34.97 24.75
N ALA A 57 -12.27 33.90 25.44
CA ALA A 57 -11.27 33.97 26.51
C ALA A 57 -9.89 34.37 25.98
N LEU A 58 -9.51 33.92 24.78
CA LEU A 58 -8.24 34.32 24.17
C LEU A 58 -8.26 35.79 23.74
N ALA A 59 -9.40 36.29 23.23
CA ALA A 59 -9.54 37.70 22.86
C ALA A 59 -9.38 38.62 24.07
N GLU A 60 -9.95 38.27 25.24
CA GLU A 60 -9.73 39.02 26.49
C GLU A 60 -8.25 39.04 26.85
N ARG A 61 -7.62 37.86 26.90
CA ARG A 61 -6.19 37.73 27.23
C ARG A 61 -5.30 38.54 26.29
N LEU A 62 -5.58 38.54 24.98
CA LEU A 62 -4.80 39.31 24.00
C LEU A 62 -4.90 40.81 24.26
N VAL A 63 -6.07 41.31 24.66
CA VAL A 63 -6.23 42.72 25.00
C VAL A 63 -5.47 43.05 26.28
N ASP A 64 -5.54 42.21 27.31
CA ASP A 64 -4.81 42.39 28.56
C ASP A 64 -3.28 42.40 28.33
N GLU A 65 -2.78 41.53 27.44
CA GLU A 65 -1.35 41.40 27.10
C GLU A 65 -0.83 42.53 26.20
N MET A 66 -1.70 43.32 25.56
CA MET A 66 -1.26 44.48 24.76
C MET A 66 -0.52 45.51 25.63
N GLN A 67 -0.93 45.70 26.89
CA GLN A 67 -0.32 46.63 27.86
C GLN A 67 -0.01 48.03 27.28
N ALA A 68 -0.85 48.51 26.37
CA ALA A 68 -0.63 49.72 25.58
C ALA A 68 -1.68 50.82 25.86
N GLY A 69 -2.33 50.77 27.03
CA GLY A 69 -3.43 51.67 27.39
C GLY A 69 -4.68 51.47 26.53
N VAL A 70 -4.90 50.23 26.08
CA VAL A 70 -6.05 49.84 25.25
C VAL A 70 -6.92 48.90 26.06
N ASP A 71 -8.22 49.20 26.11
CA ASP A 71 -9.21 48.36 26.77
C ASP A 71 -9.98 47.53 25.73
N GLY A 72 -10.66 46.49 26.19
CA GLY A 72 -11.37 45.60 25.27
C GLY A 72 -12.55 46.27 24.55
N ASP A 73 -13.05 47.40 25.07
CA ASP A 73 -14.11 48.21 24.48
C ASP A 73 -13.58 49.34 23.58
N THR A 74 -12.26 49.52 23.50
CA THR A 74 -11.65 50.47 22.57
C THR A 74 -12.03 50.12 21.13
N SER A 75 -12.38 51.13 20.34
CA SER A 75 -12.72 50.94 18.94
C SER A 75 -11.48 50.57 18.12
N PRO A 76 -11.52 49.55 17.25
CA PRO A 76 -10.38 49.17 16.41
C PRO A 76 -9.85 50.31 15.54
N LYS A 77 -10.73 51.25 15.14
CA LYS A 77 -10.38 52.41 14.30
C LYS A 77 -9.65 53.52 15.05
N GLN A 78 -9.62 53.46 16.39
CA GLN A 78 -8.96 54.46 17.22
C GLN A 78 -7.53 54.07 17.61
N LEU A 79 -7.07 52.87 17.23
CA LEU A 79 -5.72 52.41 17.55
C LEU A 79 -4.67 53.28 16.85
N ASP A 80 -3.67 53.71 17.64
CA ASP A 80 -2.53 54.45 17.11
C ASP A 80 -1.52 53.53 16.41
N GLY A 81 -0.58 54.11 15.67
CA GLY A 81 0.42 53.32 14.93
C GLY A 81 1.30 52.42 15.81
N LYS A 82 1.59 52.81 17.05
CA LYS A 82 2.40 52.01 17.99
C LYS A 82 1.61 50.83 18.53
N GLN A 83 0.34 51.05 18.86
CA GLN A 83 -0.62 50.03 19.30
C GLN A 83 -0.88 49.00 18.21
N VAL A 84 -0.97 49.41 16.94
CA VAL A 84 -1.11 48.48 15.81
C VAL A 84 0.14 47.61 15.64
N VAL A 85 1.33 48.18 15.78
CA VAL A 85 2.59 47.41 15.75
C VAL A 85 2.66 46.43 16.93
N ARG A 86 2.27 46.87 18.14
CA ARG A 86 2.22 46.02 19.32
C ARG A 86 1.23 44.87 19.16
N LEU A 87 0.03 45.14 18.64
CA LEU A 87 -0.96 44.09 18.32
C LEU A 87 -0.37 43.08 17.36
N HIS A 88 0.24 43.53 16.26
CA HIS A 88 0.88 42.63 15.29
C HIS A 88 1.96 41.76 15.94
N GLN A 89 2.85 42.33 16.77
CA GLN A 89 3.86 41.56 17.50
C GLN A 89 3.21 40.49 18.38
N LEU A 90 2.16 40.85 19.11
CA LEU A 90 1.43 39.93 19.98
C LEU A 90 0.81 38.75 19.21
N LEU A 91 0.28 38.98 18.00
CA LEU A 91 -0.26 37.90 17.16
C LEU A 91 0.80 36.89 16.69
N HIS A 92 2.09 37.25 16.76
CA HIS A 92 3.22 36.34 16.45
C HIS A 92 3.86 35.75 17.72
N GLU A 93 3.75 36.44 18.87
CA GLU A 93 4.24 35.94 20.17
C GLU A 93 3.32 34.86 20.75
N VAL A 94 2.02 34.99 20.55
CA VAL A 94 1.02 34.07 21.12
C VAL A 94 0.86 32.82 20.28
N ARG A 95 0.74 31.67 20.95
CA ARG A 95 0.43 30.39 20.31
C ARG A 95 -1.07 30.23 20.11
N PHE A 96 -1.48 30.05 18.86
CA PHE A 96 -2.85 29.76 18.45
C PHE A 96 -3.03 28.29 18.10
N ASP A 97 -4.28 27.83 18.09
CA ASP A 97 -4.62 26.48 17.63
C ASP A 97 -4.41 26.35 16.11
N ASP A 98 -4.06 25.15 15.67
CA ASP A 98 -3.82 24.88 14.26
C ASP A 98 -5.12 25.03 13.42
N PRO A 99 -5.06 25.68 12.23
CA PRO A 99 -6.20 25.78 11.33
C PRO A 99 -6.65 24.39 10.83
N ARG A 100 -7.97 24.18 10.79
CA ARG A 100 -8.58 22.87 10.49
C ARG A 100 -8.37 22.34 9.07
N GLY A 101 -8.04 23.20 8.11
CA GLY A 101 -7.83 22.82 6.70
C GLY A 101 -9.10 22.53 5.88
N ASP A 102 -10.30 22.59 6.46
CA ASP A 102 -11.57 22.29 5.75
C ASP A 102 -11.94 23.28 4.62
N HIS A 103 -11.18 24.36 4.50
CA HIS A 103 -11.29 25.35 3.44
C HIS A 103 -10.45 24.98 2.20
N LEU A 104 -9.55 24.00 2.33
CA LEU A 104 -8.72 23.51 1.24
C LEU A 104 -9.51 22.57 0.32
N SER A 105 -9.01 22.43 -0.90
CA SER A 105 -9.66 21.67 -1.96
C SER A 105 -8.65 20.74 -2.62
N PRO A 106 -8.26 19.63 -1.94
CA PRO A 106 -7.43 18.59 -2.54
C PRO A 106 -8.11 17.94 -3.75
N ALA A 107 -7.36 17.24 -4.60
CA ALA A 107 -7.94 16.47 -5.70
C ALA A 107 -8.73 15.26 -5.16
N GLY A 108 -8.29 14.70 -4.05
CA GLY A 108 -8.73 13.47 -3.43
C GLY A 108 -7.98 12.25 -3.98
N GLU A 109 -7.75 11.26 -3.11
CA GLU A 109 -7.07 10.00 -3.48
C GLU A 109 -7.70 9.31 -4.69
N TYR A 110 -9.03 9.28 -4.74
CA TYR A 110 -9.78 8.64 -5.82
C TYR A 110 -9.50 9.29 -7.18
N ASN A 111 -9.61 10.62 -7.27
CA ASN A 111 -9.39 11.35 -8.51
C ASN A 111 -7.92 11.31 -8.94
N LEU A 112 -7.00 11.45 -7.98
CA LEU A 112 -5.57 11.33 -8.24
C LEU A 112 -5.24 9.94 -8.82
N ARG A 113 -5.80 8.88 -8.23
CA ARG A 113 -5.63 7.50 -8.72
C ARG A 113 -6.14 7.35 -10.15
N LEU A 114 -7.36 7.83 -10.44
CA LEU A 114 -7.95 7.72 -11.77
C LEU A 114 -7.13 8.46 -12.83
N GLY A 115 -6.61 9.65 -12.50
CA GLY A 115 -5.75 10.44 -13.38
C GLY A 115 -4.48 9.69 -13.75
N VAL A 116 -3.75 9.20 -12.74
CA VAL A 116 -2.51 8.44 -12.95
C VAL A 116 -2.76 7.14 -13.72
N MET A 117 -3.84 6.41 -13.40
CA MET A 117 -4.20 5.18 -14.11
C MET A 117 -4.51 5.43 -15.60
N LYS A 118 -5.18 6.53 -15.91
CA LYS A 118 -5.55 6.88 -17.29
C LYS A 118 -4.33 7.27 -18.12
N GLU A 119 -3.49 8.17 -17.60
CA GLU A 119 -2.41 8.75 -18.38
C GLU A 119 -1.18 7.83 -18.47
N LEU A 120 -0.87 7.06 -17.43
CA LEU A 120 0.35 6.23 -17.41
C LEU A 120 0.09 4.73 -17.59
N SER A 121 -1.14 4.26 -17.37
CA SER A 121 -1.49 2.83 -17.37
C SER A 121 -0.49 1.96 -16.57
N PRO A 122 -0.20 2.30 -15.30
CA PRO A 122 0.77 1.55 -14.49
C PRO A 122 0.24 0.17 -14.09
N GLU A 123 1.15 -0.74 -13.77
CA GLU A 123 0.79 -2.10 -13.29
C GLU A 123 0.29 -2.03 -11.84
N LEU A 124 0.98 -1.25 -11.01
CA LEU A 124 0.66 -1.06 -9.60
C LEU A 124 0.58 0.43 -9.28
N ILE A 125 -0.36 0.79 -8.42
CA ILE A 125 -0.54 2.16 -7.93
C ILE A 125 -0.97 2.15 -6.47
N ALA A 126 -0.46 3.11 -5.71
CA ALA A 126 -0.99 3.52 -4.41
C ALA A 126 -1.17 5.04 -4.40
N THR A 127 -2.19 5.47 -3.67
CA THR A 127 -2.50 6.87 -3.42
C THR A 127 -2.64 7.08 -1.93
N HIS A 128 -2.37 8.30 -1.48
CA HIS A 128 -2.55 8.69 -0.09
C HIS A 128 -2.76 10.19 0.00
N GLN A 129 -3.74 10.61 0.79
CA GLN A 129 -3.90 11.98 1.23
C GLN A 129 -3.43 12.07 2.68
N GLY A 130 -2.43 12.92 2.93
CA GLY A 130 -1.90 13.14 4.28
C GLY A 130 -2.82 14.01 5.14
N ASP A 131 -2.53 14.01 6.44
CA ASP A 131 -3.20 14.87 7.41
C ASP A 131 -2.92 16.36 7.15
N VAL A 132 -3.79 17.21 7.70
CA VAL A 132 -3.61 18.67 7.67
C VAL A 132 -2.38 19.04 8.48
N ARG A 133 -1.51 19.84 7.88
CA ARG A 133 -0.29 20.38 8.47
C ARG A 133 -0.34 21.91 8.40
N VAL A 134 0.51 22.60 9.14
CA VAL A 134 0.51 24.06 9.21
C VAL A 134 1.89 24.60 8.89
N PHE A 135 1.94 25.69 8.13
CA PHE A 135 3.15 26.46 7.84
C PHE A 135 2.81 27.95 7.90
N GLU A 136 3.48 28.73 8.76
CA GLU A 136 3.23 30.18 8.93
C GLU A 136 1.74 30.51 9.15
N GLY A 137 1.02 29.70 9.94
CA GLY A 137 -0.41 29.86 10.16
C GLY A 137 -1.32 29.46 8.98
N HIS A 138 -0.76 28.97 7.87
CA HIS A 138 -1.54 28.43 6.75
C HIS A 138 -1.64 26.90 6.82
N ALA A 139 -2.86 26.40 6.79
CA ALA A 139 -3.11 24.97 6.63
C ALA A 139 -2.65 24.52 5.24
N PHE A 140 -2.03 23.34 5.17
CA PHE A 140 -1.72 22.66 3.93
C PHE A 140 -1.94 21.16 4.02
N ILE A 141 -2.25 20.55 2.90
CA ILE A 141 -2.43 19.10 2.72
C ILE A 141 -1.48 18.64 1.62
N VAL A 142 -0.89 17.46 1.81
CA VAL A 142 -0.07 16.81 0.78
C VAL A 142 -0.75 15.53 0.31
N GLU A 143 -0.99 15.46 -0.98
CA GLU A 143 -1.50 14.25 -1.65
C GLU A 143 -0.36 13.62 -2.43
N ALA A 144 -0.23 12.31 -2.36
CA ALA A 144 0.77 11.58 -3.11
C ALA A 144 0.15 10.39 -3.85
N ALA A 145 0.72 10.07 -5.01
CA ALA A 145 0.54 8.79 -5.66
C ALA A 145 1.89 8.25 -6.11
N VAL A 146 2.10 6.97 -5.88
CA VAL A 146 3.27 6.25 -6.39
C VAL A 146 2.77 5.14 -7.29
N SER A 147 3.32 5.06 -8.49
CA SER A 147 3.03 4.04 -9.47
C SER A 147 4.29 3.28 -9.88
N VAL A 148 4.13 2.00 -10.21
CA VAL A 148 5.20 1.13 -10.72
C VAL A 148 4.74 0.52 -12.05
N GLY A 149 5.65 0.50 -13.03
CA GLY A 149 5.36 0.11 -14.41
C GLY A 149 4.78 1.26 -15.22
N GLY A 150 4.12 0.92 -16.34
CA GLY A 150 3.57 1.91 -17.27
C GLY A 150 4.31 1.93 -18.61
N ARG A 151 3.56 2.24 -19.67
CA ARG A 151 4.08 2.18 -21.05
C ARG A 151 5.09 3.30 -21.30
N ASP A 152 4.69 4.53 -20.95
CA ASP A 152 5.39 5.77 -21.33
C ASP A 152 6.27 6.35 -20.22
N ILE A 153 6.63 5.52 -19.22
CA ILE A 153 7.52 5.92 -18.12
C ILE A 153 8.94 5.39 -18.40
N LYS A 154 9.94 6.26 -18.25
CA LYS A 154 11.36 5.89 -18.33
C LYS A 154 11.79 5.10 -17.09
N PRO A 155 12.71 4.12 -17.19
CA PRO A 155 13.29 3.49 -16.01
C PRO A 155 13.86 4.55 -15.06
N GLY A 156 13.59 4.38 -13.76
CA GLY A 156 13.94 5.32 -12.71
C GLY A 156 12.76 6.02 -12.05
N ILE A 157 13.08 7.00 -11.20
CA ILE A 157 12.11 7.80 -10.46
C ILE A 157 11.73 9.02 -11.30
N ASN A 158 10.48 9.04 -11.78
CA ASN A 158 9.91 10.13 -12.55
C ASN A 158 8.97 10.92 -11.65
N VAL A 159 9.26 12.19 -11.43
CA VAL A 159 8.55 13.03 -10.45
C VAL A 159 7.61 13.99 -11.17
N TYR A 160 6.34 13.99 -10.77
CA TYR A 160 5.28 14.87 -11.25
C TYR A 160 4.80 15.72 -10.07
N ARG A 161 4.95 17.03 -10.21
CA ARG A 161 4.75 17.98 -9.11
C ARG A 161 3.55 18.85 -9.36
N PHE A 162 2.76 19.08 -8.32
CA PHE A 162 1.59 19.93 -8.36
C PHE A 162 1.54 20.84 -7.14
N ALA A 163 1.09 22.07 -7.35
CA ALA A 163 0.75 23.00 -6.29
C ALA A 163 -0.64 23.59 -6.57
N ASN A 164 -1.58 23.49 -5.63
CA ASN A 164 -2.95 23.96 -5.81
C ASN A 164 -3.59 23.51 -7.14
N ARG A 165 -3.40 22.23 -7.52
CA ARG A 165 -3.87 21.60 -8.78
C ARG A 165 -3.21 22.11 -10.06
N ILE A 166 -2.17 22.93 -9.96
CA ILE A 166 -1.38 23.42 -11.10
C ILE A 166 -0.13 22.54 -11.24
N PRO A 167 0.15 21.96 -12.42
CA PRO A 167 1.37 21.20 -12.66
C PRO A 167 2.58 22.15 -12.70
N LEU A 168 3.66 21.78 -11.99
CA LEU A 168 4.92 22.52 -11.99
C LEU A 168 5.91 21.85 -12.96
N LEU A 169 6.19 22.52 -14.08
CA LEU A 169 6.93 21.93 -15.20
C LEU A 169 8.42 22.25 -15.18
N PHE A 170 8.80 23.45 -14.75
CA PHE A 170 10.19 23.91 -14.81
C PHE A 170 10.90 23.82 -13.46
N GLU A 171 12.23 23.94 -13.49
CA GLU A 171 13.10 24.01 -12.30
C GLU A 171 12.95 22.85 -11.29
N GLY A 172 12.53 21.68 -11.76
CA GLY A 172 12.23 20.54 -10.90
C GLY A 172 13.41 20.00 -10.07
N GLY A 173 14.67 20.32 -10.42
CA GLY A 173 15.85 19.84 -9.68
C GLY A 173 15.97 20.42 -8.26
N SER A 174 15.48 21.64 -8.04
CA SER A 174 15.55 22.32 -6.75
C SER A 174 14.30 22.13 -5.88
N ASP A 175 13.26 21.50 -6.44
CA ASP A 175 11.97 21.34 -5.79
C ASP A 175 11.99 20.34 -4.61
N VAL A 176 11.27 20.68 -3.54
CA VAL A 176 11.12 19.86 -2.34
C VAL A 176 10.60 18.45 -2.63
N ILE A 177 9.68 18.31 -3.58
CA ILE A 177 9.11 17.02 -3.97
C ILE A 177 10.20 16.17 -4.62
N THR A 178 10.90 16.73 -5.62
CA THR A 178 11.95 16.02 -6.34
C THR A 178 13.11 15.65 -5.42
N LYS A 179 13.60 16.59 -4.62
CA LYS A 179 14.66 16.33 -3.64
C LYS A 179 14.25 15.26 -2.63
N THR A 180 13.00 15.29 -2.16
CA THR A 180 12.50 14.30 -1.21
C THR A 180 12.41 12.93 -1.85
N ALA A 181 11.82 12.81 -3.04
CA ALA A 181 11.69 11.55 -3.76
C ALA A 181 13.05 10.92 -4.10
N LEU A 182 14.02 11.72 -4.53
CA LEU A 182 15.34 11.22 -4.95
C LEU A 182 16.31 10.97 -3.79
N ARG A 183 16.33 11.84 -2.77
CA ARG A 183 17.37 11.81 -1.73
C ARG A 183 16.89 11.30 -0.37
N ARG A 184 15.59 11.39 -0.06
CA ARG A 184 15.07 11.20 1.31
C ARG A 184 14.22 9.93 1.47
N ILE A 185 13.96 9.19 0.39
CA ILE A 185 13.21 7.93 0.38
C ILE A 185 14.16 6.77 0.07
N ASN A 186 14.19 5.76 0.95
CA ASN A 186 14.90 4.52 0.70
C ASN A 186 14.00 3.53 -0.06
N TRP A 187 13.99 3.61 -1.38
CA TRP A 187 13.14 2.81 -2.26
C TRP A 187 13.40 1.30 -2.15
N ALA A 188 14.66 0.90 -1.91
CA ALA A 188 15.05 -0.51 -1.81
C ALA A 188 14.33 -1.23 -0.65
N SER A 189 14.07 -0.54 0.47
CA SER A 189 13.31 -1.08 1.61
C SER A 189 11.86 -1.47 1.25
N TYR A 190 11.34 -0.93 0.16
CA TYR A 190 9.99 -1.19 -0.36
C TYR A 190 9.97 -2.13 -1.56
N LYS A 191 11.10 -2.81 -1.85
CA LYS A 191 11.26 -3.72 -3.00
C LYS A 191 11.12 -2.99 -4.35
N ILE A 192 11.51 -1.71 -4.39
CA ILE A 192 11.56 -0.90 -5.60
C ILE A 192 13.03 -0.60 -5.92
N ASN A 193 13.46 -0.94 -7.13
CA ASN A 193 14.78 -0.66 -7.64
C ASN A 193 14.78 0.60 -8.53
N GLN A 194 15.45 1.64 -8.07
CA GLN A 194 15.49 2.95 -8.72
C GLN A 194 16.24 2.98 -10.06
N ALA A 195 17.01 1.94 -10.41
CA ALA A 195 17.71 1.89 -11.69
C ALA A 195 16.88 1.17 -12.77
N THR A 196 16.13 0.13 -12.39
CA THR A 196 15.44 -0.75 -13.32
C THR A 196 13.95 -0.48 -13.41
N ASP A 197 13.33 -0.12 -12.28
CA ASP A 197 11.88 -0.02 -12.21
C ASP A 197 11.42 1.32 -12.76
N LYS A 198 10.32 1.29 -13.50
CA LYS A 198 9.63 2.50 -13.98
C LYS A 198 8.73 3.00 -12.85
N VAL A 199 9.15 4.06 -12.16
CA VAL A 199 8.41 4.60 -11.02
C VAL A 199 7.89 5.98 -11.34
N GLY A 200 6.59 6.20 -11.16
CA GLY A 200 5.96 7.52 -11.21
C GLY A 200 5.64 8.00 -9.80
N VAL A 201 6.12 9.19 -9.43
CA VAL A 201 5.85 9.83 -8.13
C VAL A 201 5.10 11.12 -8.37
N PHE A 202 3.83 11.15 -8.00
CA PHE A 202 2.96 12.31 -8.10
C PHE A 202 2.80 12.89 -6.71
N VAL A 203 3.05 14.19 -6.54
CA VAL A 203 2.77 14.87 -5.28
C VAL A 203 2.11 16.21 -5.55
N SER A 204 1.03 16.47 -4.84
CA SER A 204 0.27 17.73 -4.86
C SER A 204 0.31 18.36 -3.48
N ILE A 205 0.78 19.61 -3.39
CA ILE A 205 0.73 20.42 -2.18
C ILE A 205 -0.42 21.41 -2.33
N VAL A 206 -1.35 21.41 -1.39
CA VAL A 206 -2.56 22.25 -1.42
C VAL A 206 -2.57 23.13 -0.18
N SER A 207 -2.57 24.45 -0.37
CA SER A 207 -2.51 25.45 0.71
C SER A 207 -3.12 26.78 0.26
N THR A 208 -3.53 27.62 1.20
CA THR A 208 -3.85 29.03 0.92
C THR A 208 -2.61 29.84 0.52
N LYS A 209 -1.43 29.47 1.03
CA LYS A 209 -0.13 30.09 0.71
C LYS A 209 0.89 29.00 0.40
N ILE A 210 1.46 29.05 -0.81
CA ILE A 210 2.54 28.17 -1.24
C ILE A 210 3.85 28.96 -1.26
N PRO A 211 4.91 28.52 -0.54
CA PRO A 211 6.20 29.20 -0.48
C PRO A 211 7.02 28.92 -1.75
N PHE A 212 6.59 29.48 -2.87
CA PHE A 212 7.32 29.39 -4.13
C PHE A 212 8.67 30.10 -4.03
N LYS A 213 9.67 29.52 -4.70
CA LYS A 213 10.95 30.17 -4.92
C LYS A 213 10.96 30.81 -6.30
N GLY A 214 11.35 32.09 -6.35
CA GLY A 214 11.33 32.90 -7.57
C GLY A 214 9.94 33.42 -7.95
N ALA A 215 9.91 34.48 -8.77
CA ALA A 215 8.67 35.13 -9.19
C ALA A 215 7.81 34.25 -10.14
N GLY A 216 8.43 33.31 -10.85
CA GLY A 216 7.76 32.42 -11.80
C GLY A 216 6.89 31.34 -11.18
N LYS A 217 7.03 31.07 -9.87
CA LYS A 217 6.28 30.02 -9.15
C LYS A 217 6.45 28.61 -9.74
N GLU A 218 7.67 28.29 -10.14
CA GLU A 218 7.99 27.03 -10.83
C GLU A 218 8.37 25.88 -9.88
N TYR A 219 8.81 26.20 -8.66
CA TYR A 219 9.15 25.20 -7.66
C TYR A 219 8.98 25.69 -6.22
N ILE A 220 8.90 24.72 -5.31
CA ILE A 220 8.85 24.94 -3.86
C ILE A 220 10.19 24.50 -3.28
N GLY A 221 10.82 25.37 -2.49
CA GLY A 221 12.12 25.09 -1.88
C GLY A 221 12.04 24.06 -0.74
N ASP A 222 13.19 23.48 -0.37
CA ASP A 222 13.31 22.54 0.75
C ASP A 222 13.68 23.21 2.09
N ASP A 223 13.48 24.52 2.19
CA ASP A 223 13.70 25.35 3.38
C ASP A 223 12.59 25.23 4.42
N VAL A 224 11.41 24.72 4.04
CA VAL A 224 10.30 24.47 4.96
C VAL A 224 10.30 23.02 5.42
N GLU A 225 10.74 22.77 6.65
CA GLU A 225 10.91 21.43 7.21
C GLU A 225 9.58 20.68 7.37
N GLU A 226 8.50 21.38 7.72
CA GLU A 226 7.16 20.80 7.88
C GLU A 226 6.64 20.25 6.55
N MET A 227 6.87 20.98 5.45
CA MET A 227 6.50 20.56 4.09
C MET A 227 7.33 19.37 3.63
N VAL A 228 8.65 19.42 3.86
CA VAL A 228 9.54 18.28 3.65
C VAL A 228 9.01 17.03 4.36
N GLY A 229 8.69 17.16 5.65
CA GLY A 229 8.23 16.07 6.47
C GLY A 229 6.91 15.51 5.96
N ALA A 230 5.99 16.38 5.54
CA ALA A 230 4.69 16.00 5.00
C ALA A 230 4.82 15.25 3.66
N VAL A 231 5.61 15.77 2.72
CA VAL A 231 5.89 15.11 1.44
C VAL A 231 6.54 13.75 1.67
N LYS A 232 7.53 13.67 2.55
CA LYS A 232 8.19 12.41 2.90
C LYS A 232 7.22 11.40 3.49
N ALA A 233 6.34 11.82 4.40
CA ALA A 233 5.33 10.97 5.00
C ALA A 233 4.32 10.46 3.95
N ALA A 234 3.84 11.34 3.08
CA ALA A 234 2.86 10.99 2.05
C ALA A 234 3.40 9.97 1.03
N ILE A 235 4.65 10.16 0.57
CA ILE A 235 5.32 9.20 -0.31
C ILE A 235 5.53 7.86 0.41
N ARG A 236 5.98 7.87 1.67
CA ARG A 236 6.19 6.65 2.46
C ARG A 236 4.91 5.84 2.64
N ALA A 237 3.78 6.50 2.92
CA ALA A 237 2.49 5.84 3.04
C ALA A 237 2.12 5.09 1.75
N CYS A 238 2.33 5.71 0.58
CA CYS A 238 2.16 5.04 -0.71
C CYS A 238 3.12 3.86 -0.89
N CYS A 239 4.39 4.00 -0.52
CA CYS A 239 5.39 2.94 -0.63
C CYS A 239 5.06 1.73 0.25
N VAL A 240 4.54 1.93 1.47
CA VAL A 240 4.11 0.84 2.35
C VAL A 240 2.96 0.04 1.71
N GLN A 241 1.95 0.73 1.16
CA GLN A 241 0.86 0.08 0.45
C GLN A 241 1.34 -0.67 -0.80
N LEU A 242 2.29 -0.11 -1.55
CA LEU A 242 2.87 -0.75 -2.73
C LEU A 242 3.71 -1.97 -2.39
N LYS A 243 4.49 -1.93 -1.31
CA LYS A 243 5.34 -3.05 -0.89
C LYS A 243 4.54 -4.35 -0.77
N ALA A 244 3.37 -4.30 -0.15
CA ALA A 244 2.49 -5.46 -0.02
C ALA A 244 2.04 -6.00 -1.41
N LYS A 245 1.70 -5.10 -2.34
CA LYS A 245 1.28 -5.46 -3.71
C LYS A 245 2.45 -6.03 -4.53
N ILE A 246 3.64 -5.44 -4.43
CA ILE A 246 4.86 -5.88 -5.12
C ILE A 246 5.24 -7.28 -4.65
N VAL A 247 5.28 -7.51 -3.33
CA VAL A 247 5.61 -8.83 -2.76
C VAL A 247 4.61 -9.89 -3.24
N ARG A 248 3.30 -9.57 -3.27
CA ARG A 248 2.28 -10.46 -3.81
C ARG A 248 2.48 -10.76 -5.31
N ALA A 249 2.79 -9.74 -6.10
CA ALA A 249 3.05 -9.90 -7.53
C ALA A 249 4.31 -10.74 -7.80
N LEU A 250 5.37 -10.54 -7.03
CA LEU A 250 6.61 -11.33 -7.11
C LEU A 250 6.36 -12.80 -6.76
N ALA A 251 5.66 -13.08 -5.66
CA ALA A 251 5.33 -14.45 -5.27
C ALA A 251 4.49 -15.17 -6.35
N ALA A 252 3.48 -14.49 -6.90
CA ALA A 252 2.67 -15.05 -7.98
C ALA A 252 3.49 -15.32 -9.26
N ARG A 253 4.45 -14.44 -9.57
CA ARG A 253 5.37 -14.62 -10.72
C ARG A 253 6.31 -15.80 -10.50
N GLU A 254 6.86 -15.95 -9.29
CA GLU A 254 7.73 -17.06 -8.91
C GLU A 254 7.00 -18.41 -8.96
N GLN A 255 5.77 -18.48 -8.44
CA GLN A 255 4.92 -19.67 -8.54
C GLN A 255 4.66 -20.06 -10.00
N LYS A 256 4.24 -19.09 -10.83
CA LYS A 256 4.02 -19.33 -12.26
C LYS A 256 5.30 -19.78 -12.97
N GLN A 257 6.45 -19.20 -12.62
CA GLN A 257 7.75 -19.57 -13.18
C GLN A 257 8.15 -20.99 -12.77
N ARG A 258 7.94 -21.34 -11.51
CA ARG A 258 8.19 -22.68 -10.99
C ARG A 258 7.33 -23.72 -11.70
N LYS A 259 6.01 -23.49 -11.82
CA LYS A 259 5.10 -24.38 -12.56
C LYS A 259 5.58 -24.56 -14.00
N ARG A 260 5.89 -23.47 -14.71
CA ARG A 260 6.38 -23.52 -16.09
C ARG A 260 7.67 -24.33 -16.21
N ASN A 261 8.62 -24.12 -15.30
CA ASN A 261 9.89 -24.84 -15.29
C ASN A 261 9.66 -26.33 -15.01
N LEU A 262 8.84 -26.69 -14.02
CA LEU A 262 8.52 -28.08 -13.70
C LEU A 262 7.89 -28.78 -14.90
N VAL A 263 6.84 -28.19 -15.49
CA VAL A 263 6.13 -28.74 -16.66
C VAL A 263 7.08 -28.99 -17.84
N ARG A 264 8.06 -28.10 -18.06
CA ARG A 264 9.07 -28.28 -19.11
C ARG A 264 9.94 -29.54 -18.92
N TYR A 265 10.28 -29.90 -17.68
CA TYR A 265 11.15 -31.05 -17.38
C TYR A 265 10.41 -32.37 -17.12
N ILE A 266 9.08 -32.34 -17.00
CA ILE A 266 8.26 -33.55 -16.83
C ILE A 266 8.55 -34.63 -17.89
N PRO A 267 8.59 -34.35 -19.21
CA PRO A 267 8.81 -35.42 -20.20
C PRO A 267 10.18 -36.08 -20.02
N ASP A 268 11.23 -35.31 -19.80
CA ASP A 268 12.59 -35.83 -19.62
C ASP A 268 12.69 -36.70 -18.35
N ALA A 269 12.10 -36.22 -17.25
CA ALA A 269 12.07 -36.95 -15.99
C ALA A 269 11.24 -38.24 -16.10
N ALA A 270 10.07 -38.18 -16.73
CA ALA A 270 9.20 -39.33 -16.94
C ALA A 270 9.90 -40.39 -17.81
N ASN A 271 10.56 -39.97 -18.89
CA ASN A 271 11.31 -40.88 -19.77
C ASN A 271 12.50 -41.52 -19.06
N ALA A 272 13.28 -40.74 -18.30
CA ALA A 272 14.41 -41.27 -17.55
C ALA A 272 13.97 -42.30 -16.50
N VAL A 273 12.95 -41.97 -15.70
CA VAL A 273 12.40 -42.89 -14.69
C VAL A 273 11.81 -44.14 -15.36
N PHE A 274 11.04 -43.96 -16.44
CA PHE A 274 10.47 -45.08 -17.18
C PHE A 274 11.55 -46.01 -17.74
N SER A 275 12.63 -45.47 -18.32
CA SER A 275 13.72 -46.29 -18.88
C SER A 275 14.40 -47.19 -17.85
N VAL A 276 14.50 -46.73 -16.59
CA VAL A 276 15.04 -47.53 -15.50
C VAL A 276 14.05 -48.61 -15.09
N LEU A 277 12.77 -48.25 -14.93
CA LEU A 277 11.70 -49.20 -14.60
C LEU A 277 11.53 -50.29 -15.65
N GLU A 278 11.62 -49.94 -16.93
CA GLU A 278 11.55 -50.86 -18.05
C GLU A 278 12.71 -51.87 -18.01
N ARG A 279 13.95 -51.40 -17.81
CA ARG A 279 15.12 -52.29 -17.63
C ARG A 279 15.00 -53.20 -16.41
N MET A 280 14.45 -52.69 -15.31
CA MET A 280 14.22 -53.49 -14.09
C MET A 280 13.14 -54.55 -14.33
N ALA A 281 12.05 -54.21 -15.01
CA ALA A 281 10.97 -55.13 -15.35
C ALA A 281 11.47 -56.24 -16.30
N GLN A 282 12.27 -55.89 -17.31
CA GLN A 282 12.91 -56.86 -18.21
C GLN A 282 13.85 -57.82 -17.46
N ARG A 283 14.66 -57.31 -16.52
CA ARG A 283 15.52 -58.16 -15.66
C ARG A 283 14.72 -59.07 -14.75
N ALA A 284 13.63 -58.58 -14.15
CA ALA A 284 12.75 -59.38 -13.31
C ALA A 284 12.02 -60.48 -14.11
N ALA A 285 11.58 -60.18 -15.33
CA ALA A 285 11.01 -61.17 -16.25
C ALA A 285 12.04 -62.22 -16.67
N ALA A 286 13.29 -61.82 -16.95
CA ALA A 286 14.37 -62.75 -17.28
C ALA A 286 14.76 -63.65 -16.09
N ALA A 287 14.78 -63.10 -14.87
CA ALA A 287 15.02 -63.88 -13.65
C ALA A 287 13.85 -64.83 -13.31
N GLY A 288 12.61 -64.42 -13.56
CA GLY A 288 11.43 -65.27 -13.43
C GLY A 288 11.37 -66.38 -14.49
N GLY A 289 11.81 -66.10 -15.73
CA GLY A 289 11.95 -67.09 -16.80
C GLY A 289 13.09 -68.08 -16.53
N ALA A 290 14.20 -67.63 -15.95
CA ALA A 290 15.28 -68.51 -15.49
C ALA A 290 14.86 -69.37 -14.28
N ALA A 291 14.07 -68.83 -13.35
CA ALA A 291 13.49 -69.59 -12.24
C ALA A 291 12.40 -70.58 -12.70
N ALA A 292 11.63 -70.26 -13.74
CA ALA A 292 10.67 -71.19 -14.35
C ALA A 292 11.36 -72.29 -15.18
N ALA A 293 12.49 -71.99 -15.82
CA ALA A 293 13.32 -72.99 -16.52
C ALA A 293 14.14 -73.88 -15.55
N ALA A 294 14.46 -73.39 -14.35
CA ALA A 294 15.15 -74.14 -13.30
C ALA A 294 14.18 -74.83 -12.30
N GLY A 295 12.87 -74.56 -12.38
CA GLY A 295 11.83 -74.99 -11.44
C GLY A 295 11.37 -76.45 -11.60
N GLY A 296 12.26 -77.34 -12.02
CA GLY A 296 12.05 -78.77 -12.12
C GLY A 296 12.87 -79.57 -11.10
N ALA A 297 12.96 -79.15 -9.84
CA ALA A 297 13.36 -80.03 -8.74
C ALA A 297 13.14 -79.41 -7.35
N SER A 298 12.50 -80.21 -6.51
CA SER A 298 12.55 -80.25 -5.03
C SER A 298 11.80 -79.21 -4.21
N ALA A 299 10.76 -79.73 -3.55
CA ALA A 299 10.15 -79.20 -2.35
C ALA A 299 11.05 -79.35 -1.09
N ALA A 300 10.58 -78.68 -0.03
CA ALA A 300 10.90 -78.85 1.39
C ALA A 300 12.18 -78.18 1.94
N ALA A 301 12.00 -77.10 2.69
CA ALA A 301 12.37 -77.03 4.11
C ALA A 301 11.86 -75.72 4.74
N ALA A 302 11.12 -75.87 5.84
CA ALA A 302 10.72 -74.80 6.74
C ALA A 302 11.88 -74.38 7.65
N GLY A 303 11.91 -73.12 8.09
CA GLY A 303 12.78 -72.70 9.20
C GLY A 303 12.88 -71.20 9.45
N GLY A 304 12.21 -70.74 10.51
CA GLY A 304 12.83 -69.92 11.56
C GLY A 304 13.13 -68.43 11.32
N VAL A 305 12.33 -67.59 11.96
CA VAL A 305 12.53 -66.14 12.21
C VAL A 305 13.77 -65.88 13.08
N LYS A 306 14.52 -64.80 12.80
CA LYS A 306 15.06 -63.94 13.87
C LYS A 306 15.28 -62.49 13.42
N LYS A 307 14.79 -61.60 14.27
CA LYS A 307 14.85 -60.14 14.26
C LYS A 307 16.04 -59.75 15.14
N GLU A 308 16.90 -58.86 14.67
CA GLU A 308 17.86 -58.17 15.54
C GLU A 308 17.72 -56.67 15.29
N ASP A 309 17.35 -55.98 16.37
CA ASP A 309 17.30 -54.53 16.54
C ASP A 309 18.71 -54.08 16.97
N GLU A 310 19.20 -52.95 16.44
CA GLU A 310 20.24 -52.15 17.10
C GLU A 310 19.96 -50.65 16.95
N GLU A 311 20.07 -49.97 18.09
CA GLU A 311 19.90 -48.54 18.34
C GLU A 311 21.15 -47.70 17.96
N GLY A 312 20.93 -46.39 17.77
CA GLY A 312 21.87 -45.36 18.25
C GLY A 312 22.24 -44.24 17.25
N GLY A 313 21.90 -42.99 17.58
CA GLY A 313 22.57 -41.80 17.00
C GLY A 313 21.75 -40.51 16.94
N ASP A 314 21.92 -39.66 17.96
CA ASP A 314 21.42 -38.28 18.09
C ASP A 314 22.22 -37.28 17.23
N ALA A 315 21.53 -36.35 16.54
CA ALA A 315 22.11 -35.12 15.97
C ALA A 315 21.02 -34.04 15.70
N GLY A 316 21.29 -32.81 16.17
CA GLY A 316 20.44 -31.61 16.13
C GLY A 316 20.10 -31.02 14.73
N PRO A 317 19.40 -29.86 14.69
CA PRO A 317 18.38 -29.59 13.67
C PRO A 317 18.97 -29.10 12.34
N GLY A 318 18.92 -29.98 11.33
CA GLY A 318 19.13 -29.66 9.92
C GLY A 318 17.89 -29.07 9.23
N PRO A 319 18.02 -28.64 7.95
CA PRO A 319 16.99 -27.92 7.22
C PRO A 319 15.69 -28.73 7.11
N ALA A 320 14.55 -28.04 7.19
CA ALA A 320 13.20 -28.60 7.26
C ALA A 320 13.06 -29.95 6.52
N LYS A 321 12.90 -31.03 7.29
CA LYS A 321 12.76 -32.40 6.80
C LYS A 321 11.70 -32.41 5.70
N ARG A 322 12.12 -32.68 4.46
CA ARG A 322 11.21 -33.09 3.39
C ARG A 322 10.32 -34.19 3.97
N ARG A 323 9.01 -33.94 4.06
CA ARG A 323 8.02 -34.90 4.52
C ARG A 323 8.23 -36.19 3.71
N ARG A 324 8.83 -37.21 4.34
CA ARG A 324 8.87 -38.56 3.76
C ARG A 324 7.41 -38.93 3.49
N VAL A 325 7.13 -39.36 2.26
CA VAL A 325 5.82 -39.89 1.88
C VAL A 325 5.59 -41.12 2.76
N ALA A 326 4.88 -40.94 3.86
CA ALA A 326 4.39 -42.01 4.71
C ALA A 326 3.06 -42.49 4.11
N GLY A 327 3.18 -43.39 3.15
CA GLY A 327 2.08 -44.19 2.61
C GLY A 327 2.63 -45.57 2.26
N PRO A 328 1.81 -46.62 2.26
CA PRO A 328 2.26 -47.96 1.87
C PRO A 328 2.54 -47.93 0.37
N VAL A 329 3.78 -47.60 -0.02
CA VAL A 329 4.21 -47.79 -1.40
C VAL A 329 4.59 -49.26 -1.50
N ASP A 330 3.59 -50.10 -1.74
CA ASP A 330 3.83 -51.47 -2.21
C ASP A 330 4.47 -51.38 -3.60
N GLY A 331 5.79 -51.15 -3.63
CA GLY A 331 6.61 -51.18 -4.85
C GLY A 331 6.59 -52.53 -5.57
N ARG A 332 5.87 -53.51 -5.04
CA ARG A 332 5.65 -54.84 -5.60
C ARG A 332 4.72 -54.84 -6.82
N GLY A 333 3.87 -53.83 -7.00
CA GLY A 333 2.91 -53.75 -8.12
C GLY A 333 3.38 -52.97 -9.35
N LEU A 334 4.43 -52.15 -9.23
CA LEU A 334 4.84 -51.24 -10.31
C LEU A 334 5.56 -51.95 -11.46
N LEU A 335 6.45 -52.91 -11.14
CA LEU A 335 7.20 -53.65 -12.15
C LEU A 335 6.30 -54.57 -13.02
N PRO A 336 5.34 -55.33 -12.45
CA PRO A 336 4.37 -56.07 -13.25
C PRO A 336 3.52 -55.17 -14.16
N ALA A 337 3.07 -54.01 -13.66
CA ALA A 337 2.26 -53.07 -14.45
C ALA A 337 3.06 -52.38 -15.59
N VAL A 338 4.37 -52.19 -15.41
CA VAL A 338 5.27 -51.74 -16.49
C VAL A 338 5.47 -52.87 -17.52
N ALA A 339 5.64 -54.11 -17.08
CA ALA A 339 5.75 -55.28 -17.96
C ALA A 339 4.46 -55.55 -18.77
N ALA A 340 3.30 -55.24 -18.19
CA ALA A 340 1.99 -55.32 -18.84
C ALA A 340 1.63 -54.10 -19.72
N HIS A 341 2.56 -53.13 -19.89
CA HIS A 341 2.35 -51.87 -20.62
C HIS A 341 1.22 -50.96 -20.09
N GLU A 342 0.75 -51.19 -18.86
CA GLU A 342 -0.27 -50.35 -18.21
C GLU A 342 0.33 -49.03 -17.69
N VAL A 343 1.58 -49.08 -17.24
CA VAL A 343 2.37 -47.90 -16.88
C VAL A 343 3.33 -47.60 -18.02
N THR A 344 3.11 -46.48 -18.69
CA THR A 344 4.00 -45.97 -19.75
C THR A 344 4.68 -44.68 -19.32
N ALA A 345 5.69 -44.23 -20.07
CA ALA A 345 6.27 -42.90 -19.89
C ALA A 345 5.20 -41.79 -19.98
N ALA A 346 4.20 -41.93 -20.85
CA ALA A 346 3.07 -41.00 -20.96
C ALA A 346 2.19 -41.02 -19.70
N THR A 347 1.92 -42.19 -19.13
CA THR A 347 1.20 -42.33 -17.85
C THR A 347 1.94 -41.63 -16.71
N LEU A 348 3.26 -41.81 -16.62
CA LEU A 348 4.09 -41.13 -15.62
C LEU A 348 4.13 -39.61 -15.82
N ALA A 349 4.26 -39.14 -17.06
CA ALA A 349 4.24 -37.73 -17.39
C ALA A 349 2.89 -37.07 -17.03
N ALA A 350 1.78 -37.75 -17.32
CA ALA A 350 0.43 -37.28 -16.95
C ALA A 350 0.27 -37.17 -15.43
N ARG A 351 0.70 -38.19 -14.68
CA ARG A 351 0.64 -38.19 -13.20
C ARG A 351 1.53 -37.13 -12.57
N LEU A 352 2.73 -36.91 -13.11
CA LEU A 352 3.61 -35.83 -12.65
C LEU A 352 3.01 -34.46 -12.95
N THR A 353 2.31 -34.30 -14.07
CA THR A 353 1.63 -33.06 -14.42
C THR A 353 0.49 -32.78 -13.44
N GLU A 354 -0.40 -33.74 -13.22
CA GLU A 354 -1.48 -33.68 -12.24
C GLU A 354 -0.94 -33.33 -10.84
N TYR A 355 0.19 -33.92 -10.44
CA TYR A 355 0.83 -33.66 -9.16
C TYR A 355 1.36 -32.22 -9.05
N VAL A 356 1.98 -31.68 -10.10
CA VAL A 356 2.43 -30.29 -10.14
C VAL A 356 1.25 -29.33 -10.05
N GLU A 357 0.13 -29.62 -10.71
CA GLU A 357 -1.08 -28.81 -10.62
C GLU A 357 -1.69 -28.82 -9.21
N ARG A 358 -1.75 -29.98 -8.58
CA ARG A 358 -2.23 -30.13 -7.21
C ARG A 358 -1.37 -29.40 -6.19
N ILE A 359 -0.04 -29.44 -6.32
CA ILE A 359 0.85 -28.66 -5.46
C ILE A 359 0.58 -27.17 -5.60
N ASP A 360 0.34 -26.69 -6.83
CA ASP A 360 0.10 -25.27 -7.07
C ASP A 360 -1.23 -24.83 -6.44
N THR A 361 -2.28 -25.67 -6.49
CA THR A 361 -3.55 -25.41 -5.80
C THR A 361 -3.39 -25.42 -4.27
N ASP A 362 -2.64 -26.38 -3.73
CA ASP A 362 -2.41 -26.50 -2.29
C ASP A 362 -1.59 -25.31 -1.77
N MET A 363 -0.54 -24.90 -2.51
CA MET A 363 0.26 -23.71 -2.18
C MET A 363 -0.55 -22.41 -2.30
N ALA A 364 -1.45 -22.31 -3.27
CA ALA A 364 -2.34 -21.15 -3.41
C ALA A 364 -3.30 -21.04 -2.20
N LEU A 365 -3.84 -22.17 -1.73
CA LEU A 365 -4.65 -22.26 -0.52
C LEU A 365 -3.84 -21.88 0.74
N GLU A 366 -2.65 -22.44 0.94
CA GLU A 366 -1.78 -22.11 2.08
C GLU A 366 -1.42 -20.61 2.12
N TYR A 367 -1.14 -20.02 0.96
CA TYR A 367 -0.85 -18.58 0.85
C TYR A 367 -2.06 -17.71 1.22
N GLN A 368 -3.28 -18.13 0.85
CA GLN A 368 -4.51 -17.46 1.28
C GLN A 368 -4.66 -17.53 2.81
N VAL A 369 -4.46 -18.71 3.40
CA VAL A 369 -4.55 -18.92 4.85
C VAL A 369 -3.53 -18.06 5.60
N GLN A 370 -2.27 -17.98 5.14
CA GLN A 370 -1.23 -17.14 5.76
C GLN A 370 -1.53 -15.64 5.70
N GLN A 371 -2.30 -15.16 4.72
CA GLN A 371 -2.74 -13.77 4.65
C GLN A 371 -3.98 -13.47 5.50
N GLY A 372 -4.40 -14.41 6.34
CA GLY A 372 -5.63 -14.28 7.11
C GLY A 372 -6.91 -14.46 6.27
N LEU A 373 -6.80 -14.84 4.99
CA LEU A 373 -7.92 -15.35 4.21
C LEU A 373 -8.05 -16.85 4.50
N ALA A 374 -8.43 -17.20 5.72
CA ALA A 374 -8.98 -18.52 5.98
C ALA A 374 -10.25 -18.68 5.12
N ALA A 375 -10.38 -19.81 4.43
CA ALA A 375 -11.66 -20.22 3.88
C ALA A 375 -12.69 -20.26 5.03
N GLY A 376 -13.53 -19.22 5.12
CA GLY A 376 -14.54 -19.07 6.18
C GLY A 376 -14.27 -17.97 7.23
N GLY A 377 -13.10 -17.32 7.23
CA GLY A 377 -12.85 -16.16 8.09
C GLY A 377 -13.49 -14.91 7.49
N ALA A 378 -14.60 -14.44 8.07
CA ALA A 378 -15.22 -13.18 7.63
C ALA A 378 -14.19 -12.03 7.72
N LYS A 379 -14.13 -11.21 6.66
CA LYS A 379 -13.43 -9.91 6.70
C LYS A 379 -13.99 -9.08 7.86
N GLU A 380 -13.19 -8.15 8.35
CA GLU A 380 -13.61 -7.11 9.30
C GLU A 380 -15.03 -6.62 8.94
N PRO A 381 -15.99 -6.64 9.89
CA PRO A 381 -17.38 -6.36 9.59
C PRO A 381 -17.52 -4.94 9.02
N LEU A 382 -17.90 -4.85 7.74
CA LEU A 382 -18.15 -3.58 7.08
C LEU A 382 -19.61 -3.19 7.31
N TYR A 383 -19.82 -2.17 8.14
CA TYR A 383 -21.14 -1.64 8.41
C TYR A 383 -21.54 -0.63 7.33
N LEU A 384 -22.62 -0.90 6.60
CA LEU A 384 -23.19 0.04 5.64
C LEU A 384 -23.90 1.24 6.31
N ALA A 385 -24.07 1.18 7.64
CA ALA A 385 -24.64 2.22 8.49
C ALA A 385 -23.83 2.33 9.80
N PRO A 386 -23.80 3.48 10.49
CA PRO A 386 -23.03 3.64 11.73
C PRO A 386 -23.44 2.60 12.79
N LEU A 387 -22.43 1.95 13.39
CA LEU A 387 -22.61 1.01 14.50
C LEU A 387 -23.11 1.77 15.74
N SER A 388 -24.43 1.96 15.86
CA SER A 388 -25.02 2.31 17.15
C SER A 388 -25.08 1.06 18.02
N GLY A 389 -24.74 1.15 19.31
CA GLY A 389 -24.71 0.01 20.23
C GLY A 389 -26.08 -0.63 20.55
N ARG A 390 -27.12 -0.32 19.77
CA ARG A 390 -28.53 -0.63 20.03
C ARG A 390 -29.17 -1.50 18.94
N HIS A 391 -28.37 -2.30 18.25
CA HIS A 391 -28.85 -3.11 17.13
C HIS A 391 -28.76 -4.61 17.44
N SER A 392 -29.83 -5.35 17.15
CA SER A 392 -29.84 -6.81 17.16
C SER A 392 -29.56 -7.36 15.76
N HIS A 393 -28.69 -8.37 15.67
CA HIS A 393 -28.29 -8.99 14.42
C HIS A 393 -29.09 -10.26 14.14
N GLY A 394 -29.49 -10.44 12.87
CA GLY A 394 -30.17 -11.63 12.36
C GLY A 394 -29.23 -12.73 11.88
N PRO A 395 -29.80 -13.77 11.22
CA PRO A 395 -29.03 -14.88 10.67
C PRO A 395 -28.07 -14.41 9.57
N GLU A 396 -26.96 -15.14 9.44
CA GLU A 396 -25.91 -14.86 8.47
C GLU A 396 -26.27 -15.46 7.10
N LEU A 397 -26.18 -14.62 6.07
CA LEU A 397 -26.36 -15.02 4.68
C LEU A 397 -24.99 -15.11 4.01
N HIS A 398 -24.63 -16.30 3.57
CA HIS A 398 -23.32 -16.57 2.96
C HIS A 398 -23.40 -16.42 1.44
N ALA A 399 -22.60 -15.53 0.87
CA ALA A 399 -22.36 -15.42 -0.55
C ALA A 399 -20.92 -15.81 -0.88
N ASN A 400 -20.64 -16.10 -2.16
CA ASN A 400 -19.31 -16.48 -2.64
C ASN A 400 -18.23 -15.39 -2.41
N VAL A 401 -18.65 -14.16 -2.07
CA VAL A 401 -17.77 -12.98 -1.94
C VAL A 401 -17.86 -12.27 -0.58
N CYS A 402 -18.93 -12.50 0.20
CA CYS A 402 -19.14 -11.86 1.50
C CYS A 402 -20.16 -12.62 2.36
N VAL A 403 -20.17 -12.35 3.66
CA VAL A 403 -21.24 -12.76 4.58
C VAL A 403 -22.04 -11.50 4.92
N LEU A 404 -23.35 -11.56 4.73
CA LEU A 404 -24.28 -10.48 5.05
C LEU A 404 -25.02 -10.82 6.34
N LYS A 405 -24.98 -9.92 7.31
CA LYS A 405 -25.75 -10.06 8.55
C LYS A 405 -26.81 -8.97 8.59
N LEU A 406 -28.08 -9.37 8.47
CA LEU A 406 -29.20 -8.42 8.44
C LEU A 406 -29.46 -7.85 9.84
N LEU A 407 -29.86 -6.58 9.91
CA LEU A 407 -30.37 -5.99 11.15
C LEU A 407 -31.82 -6.45 11.34
N THR A 408 -32.09 -7.12 12.47
CA THR A 408 -33.42 -7.68 12.77
C THR A 408 -34.24 -6.82 13.73
N GLY A 409 -33.62 -5.80 14.33
CA GLY A 409 -34.30 -4.91 15.26
C GLY A 409 -33.40 -3.84 15.87
N TYR A 410 -34.05 -2.91 16.57
CA TYR A 410 -33.43 -1.91 17.44
C TYR A 410 -33.82 -2.26 18.88
N THR A 411 -32.86 -2.30 19.79
CA THR A 411 -33.10 -2.48 21.23
C THR A 411 -32.89 -1.17 21.97
#